data_AF-A0A498SNL4-F1
#
_entry.id   AF-A0A498SNL4-F1
#
_cell.length_a   1.000
_cell.length_b   1.000
_cell.length_c   1.000
_cell.angle_alpha   90.00
_cell.angle_beta   90.00
_cell.angle_gamma   90.00
#
_symmetry.space_group_name_H-M   'P 1'
#
loop_
_entity.id
_entity.type
_entity.pdbx_description
1 polymer ?
#
loop_
_entity_poly.entity_id
_entity_poly.type
_entity_poly.pdbx_seq_one_letter_code
_entity_poly.pdbx_strand_id
1 'polypeptide(L)'
;MSRLYEAVWPALSSIYKKPKNFTDLCNGNNLDPQIVPFTFCPTICIRMWEEPAVADEQLVGVRIRGHIRGCLDELLYNGFNQTIITWYRWMHRDSCRQYRKRELFKLPTELSDESYITVCTCYADYCNGRSSAATIEQGILQCSFFLVLLYSLIILFSIQRISFLSI
;
A
#
# COMPACT_ATOMS: atom_id res chain seq x y z
N MET A 1 -0.40 12.36 -1.59
CA MET A 1 -1.68 12.48 -0.86
C MET A 1 -2.76 12.85 -1.85
N SER A 2 -4.04 12.63 -1.55
CA SER A 2 -5.16 13.08 -2.41
C SER A 2 -5.28 14.60 -2.46
N ARG A 3 -5.89 15.14 -3.52
CA ARG A 3 -6.06 16.60 -3.66
C ARG A 3 -6.94 17.22 -2.60
N LEU A 4 -7.86 16.47 -2.01
CA LEU A 4 -8.68 17.01 -0.92
C LEU A 4 -7.84 17.54 0.26
N TYR A 5 -6.69 16.91 0.54
CA TYR A 5 -5.78 17.34 1.60
C TYR A 5 -4.98 18.59 1.22
N GLU A 6 -4.90 18.91 -0.08
CA GLU A 6 -4.27 20.14 -0.56
C GLU A 6 -5.09 21.37 -0.16
N ALA A 7 -6.42 21.29 -0.32
CA ALA A 7 -7.33 22.39 0.00
C ALA A 7 -7.30 22.76 1.49
N VAL A 8 -7.07 21.78 2.37
CA VAL A 8 -6.97 21.97 3.84
C VAL A 8 -5.52 21.96 4.34
N TRP A 9 -4.54 22.00 3.44
CA TRP A 9 -3.12 21.85 3.79
C TRP A 9 -2.62 22.84 4.86
N PRO A 10 -3.01 24.13 4.87
CA PRO A 10 -2.56 25.06 5.90
C PRO A 10 -2.84 24.56 7.33
N ALA A 11 -4.00 23.94 7.57
CA ALA A 11 -4.38 23.38 8.86
C ALA A 11 -3.62 22.08 9.21
N LEU A 12 -3.20 21.31 8.19
CA LEU A 12 -2.55 20.01 8.35
C LEU A 12 -1.02 20.08 8.36
N SER A 13 -0.47 21.21 7.92
CA SER A 13 0.96 21.42 7.68
C SER A 13 1.86 21.33 8.93
N SER A 14 1.30 21.46 10.13
CA SER A 14 2.01 21.28 11.41
C SER A 14 2.15 19.82 11.81
N ILE A 15 1.35 18.93 11.23
CA ILE A 15 1.27 17.51 11.60
C ILE A 15 2.03 16.66 10.57
N TYR A 16 1.70 16.87 9.30
CA TYR A 16 2.20 16.09 8.18
C TYR A 16 3.38 16.77 7.50
N LYS A 17 4.36 15.97 7.07
CA LYS A 17 5.36 16.45 6.10
C LYS A 17 4.68 16.64 4.75
N LYS A 18 5.03 17.73 4.05
CA LYS A 18 4.42 18.06 2.75
C LYS A 18 4.64 16.92 1.76
N PRO A 19 3.57 16.38 1.13
CA PRO A 19 3.75 15.34 0.14
C PRO A 19 4.45 15.88 -1.11
N LYS A 20 5.15 15.00 -1.81
CA LYS A 20 5.78 15.31 -3.11
C LYS A 20 4.74 15.73 -4.15
N ASN A 21 3.54 15.16 -4.09
CA ASN A 21 2.45 15.46 -5.01
C ASN A 21 1.07 15.25 -4.35
N PHE A 22 0.13 16.13 -4.70
CA PHE A 22 -1.29 16.01 -4.39
C PHE A 22 -2.04 15.51 -5.64
N THR A 23 -2.59 14.30 -5.57
CA THR A 23 -3.27 13.65 -6.70
C THR A 23 -4.33 12.66 -6.24
N ASP A 24 -5.53 12.72 -6.81
CA ASP A 24 -6.61 11.77 -6.51
C ASP A 24 -6.37 10.38 -7.12
N LEU A 25 -5.40 10.27 -8.04
CA LEU A 25 -4.98 9.00 -8.62
C LEU A 25 -4.40 8.06 -7.54
N CYS A 26 -3.92 8.60 -6.41
CA CYS A 26 -3.44 7.79 -5.29
C CYS A 26 -4.55 7.16 -4.43
N ASN A 27 -5.83 7.40 -4.74
CA ASN A 27 -6.96 6.83 -3.99
C ASN A 27 -7.19 5.36 -4.31
N GLY A 28 -6.80 4.92 -5.52
CA GLY A 28 -7.08 3.57 -6.02
C GLY A 28 -6.33 2.44 -5.30
N ASN A 29 -6.85 1.22 -5.45
CA ASN A 29 -6.25 -0.03 -4.95
C ASN A 29 -5.29 -0.69 -5.96
N ASN A 30 -5.07 -0.07 -7.11
CA ASN A 30 -4.09 -0.52 -8.09
C ASN A 30 -3.44 0.74 -8.66
N LEU A 31 -2.30 1.11 -8.08
CA LEU A 31 -1.56 2.29 -8.51
C LEU A 31 -0.62 1.90 -9.65
N ASP A 32 -0.62 2.71 -10.70
CA ASP A 32 0.38 2.64 -11.76
C ASP A 32 1.60 3.50 -11.35
N PRO A 33 2.80 2.92 -11.22
CA PRO A 33 4.03 3.65 -10.90
C PRO A 33 4.36 4.78 -11.89
N GLN A 34 3.89 4.69 -13.13
CA GLN A 34 4.10 5.73 -14.16
C GLN A 34 3.25 6.98 -13.90
N ILE A 35 2.11 6.80 -13.23
CA ILE A 35 1.12 7.85 -12.99
C ILE A 35 1.25 8.41 -11.57
N VAL A 36 1.48 7.53 -10.60
CA VAL A 36 1.68 7.89 -9.19
C VAL A 36 3.07 7.40 -8.79
N PRO A 37 4.07 8.30 -8.66
CA PRO A 37 5.43 7.89 -8.38
C PRO A 37 5.53 7.26 -6.99
N PHE A 38 6.19 6.11 -6.92
CA PHE A 38 6.43 5.41 -5.66
C PHE A 38 7.69 5.94 -4.99
N THR A 39 7.71 5.91 -3.66
CA THR A 39 8.89 6.23 -2.86
C THR A 39 9.36 4.96 -2.19
N PHE A 40 10.67 4.72 -2.23
CA PHE A 40 11.29 3.62 -1.51
C PHE A 40 11.32 3.96 -0.02
N CYS A 41 10.71 3.11 0.81
CA CYS A 41 10.72 3.29 2.25
C CYS A 41 11.80 2.41 2.89
N PRO A 42 12.74 2.98 3.67
CA PRO A 42 13.74 2.18 4.38
C PRO A 42 13.11 1.31 5.48
N THR A 43 11.90 1.66 5.93
CA THR A 43 11.14 0.96 6.97
C THR A 43 9.91 0.25 6.40
N ILE A 44 8.71 0.71 6.77
CA ILE A 44 7.42 0.20 6.26
C ILE A 44 6.67 1.30 5.52
N CYS A 45 5.83 0.88 4.59
CA CYS A 45 4.90 1.75 3.90
C CYS A 45 3.62 1.91 4.74
N ILE A 46 3.07 3.12 4.71
CA ILE A 46 1.81 3.48 5.35
C ILE A 46 0.83 3.95 4.28
N ARG A 47 -0.39 3.43 4.33
CA ARG A 47 -1.56 3.98 3.64
C ARG A 47 -2.64 4.25 4.68
N MET A 48 -3.18 5.47 4.69
CA MET A 48 -4.28 5.79 5.59
C MET A 48 -5.34 6.66 4.95
N TRP A 49 -6.56 6.55 5.46
CA TRP A 49 -7.72 7.30 5.01
C TRP A 49 -8.74 7.40 6.15
N GLU A 50 -9.56 8.43 6.08
CA GLU A 50 -10.70 8.59 6.97
C GLU A 50 -11.92 7.95 6.30
N GLU A 51 -12.65 7.11 7.03
CA GLU A 51 -13.94 6.62 6.54
C GLU A 51 -14.97 7.73 6.83
N PRO A 52 -15.77 8.17 5.84
CA PRO A 52 -16.80 9.16 6.11
C PRO A 52 -17.76 8.62 7.16
N ALA A 53 -18.10 9.45 8.16
CA ALA A 53 -18.95 9.08 9.31
C ALA A 53 -20.42 8.75 8.94
N VAL A 54 -20.74 8.61 7.65
CA VAL A 54 -22.06 8.27 7.13
C VAL A 54 -21.93 6.99 6.32
N ALA A 55 -22.07 5.86 7.01
CA ALA A 55 -22.54 4.62 6.41
C ALA A 55 -24.06 4.69 6.21
N ASP A 56 -24.54 5.76 5.56
CA ASP A 56 -25.85 5.75 4.96
C ASP A 56 -25.64 5.44 3.48
N GLU A 57 -25.93 4.20 3.10
CA GLU A 57 -25.89 3.73 1.70
C GLU A 57 -26.84 4.53 0.79
N GLN A 58 -27.65 5.43 1.36
CA GLN A 58 -28.67 6.22 0.70
C GLN A 58 -28.25 7.65 0.27
N LEU A 59 -26.99 8.05 0.42
CA LEU A 59 -26.47 9.30 -0.18
C LEU A 59 -25.62 8.98 -1.42
N VAL A 60 -26.32 8.84 -2.54
CA VAL A 60 -25.74 8.69 -3.88
C VAL A 60 -24.76 9.83 -4.16
N GLY A 61 -23.47 9.50 -4.28
CA GLY A 61 -22.65 10.13 -5.32
C GLY A 61 -21.20 10.48 -4.98
N VAL A 62 -20.85 10.84 -3.74
CA VAL A 62 -19.49 11.35 -3.47
C VAL A 62 -18.89 10.75 -2.20
N ARG A 63 -18.33 9.54 -2.32
CA ARG A 63 -17.36 9.04 -1.34
C ARG A 63 -16.08 9.87 -1.49
N ILE A 64 -15.96 10.95 -0.73
CA ILE A 64 -14.69 11.70 -0.62
C ILE A 64 -13.70 10.80 0.14
N ARG A 65 -13.04 9.89 -0.59
CA ARG A 65 -12.02 8.99 -0.03
C ARG A 65 -10.64 9.56 -0.31
N GLY A 66 -10.13 10.31 0.66
CA GLY A 66 -8.75 10.78 0.66
C GLY A 66 -7.81 9.73 1.21
N HIS A 67 -6.78 9.39 0.44
CA HIS A 67 -5.68 8.57 0.86
C HIS A 67 -4.41 9.39 1.07
N ILE A 68 -3.78 9.14 2.21
CA ILE A 68 -2.41 9.54 2.50
C ILE A 68 -1.54 8.29 2.38
N ARG A 69 -0.43 8.41 1.65
CA ARG A 69 0.55 7.34 1.46
C ARG A 69 1.96 7.88 1.69
N GLY A 70 2.82 7.07 2.29
CA GLY A 70 4.23 7.42 2.52
C GLY A 70 4.94 6.42 3.41
N CYS A 71 6.16 6.76 3.82
CA CYS A 71 6.97 5.94 4.73
C CYS A 71 6.67 6.29 6.18
N LEU A 72 6.74 5.31 7.09
CA LEU A 72 6.43 5.49 8.50
C LEU A 72 7.15 6.69 9.15
N ASP A 73 8.42 6.88 8.80
CA ASP A 73 9.37 7.86 9.31
C ASP A 73 9.32 9.23 8.58
N GLU A 74 8.73 9.26 7.38
CA GLU A 74 8.65 10.47 6.55
C GLU A 74 7.25 11.07 6.49
N LEU A 75 6.25 10.47 7.12
CA LEU A 75 4.87 10.93 6.98
C LEU A 75 4.52 12.08 7.94
N LEU A 76 5.04 12.04 9.16
CA LEU A 76 4.75 13.00 10.24
C LEU A 76 6.03 13.70 10.72
N TYR A 77 5.94 14.95 11.17
CA TYR A 77 7.09 15.63 11.81
C TYR A 77 7.46 15.00 13.15
N ASN A 78 6.46 14.71 13.99
CA ASN A 78 6.66 14.18 15.36
C ASN A 78 6.53 12.65 15.46
N GLY A 79 6.37 11.99 14.31
CA GLY A 79 6.12 10.56 14.22
C GLY A 79 4.78 10.13 14.85
N PHE A 80 4.47 8.84 14.71
CA PHE A 80 3.32 8.23 15.37
C PHE A 80 3.60 7.91 16.84
N ASN A 81 2.54 7.63 17.60
CA ASN A 81 2.67 7.10 18.95
C ASN A 81 3.35 5.72 18.95
N GLN A 82 4.54 5.65 19.58
CA GLN A 82 5.39 4.45 19.56
C GLN A 82 4.75 3.27 20.31
N THR A 83 3.91 3.55 21.31
CA THR A 83 3.14 2.51 22.01
C THR A 83 2.19 1.80 21.05
N ILE A 84 1.51 2.54 20.17
CA ILE A 84 0.62 1.98 19.14
C ILE A 84 1.43 1.15 18.14
N ILE A 85 2.54 1.68 17.63
CA ILE A 85 3.42 0.97 16.68
C ILE A 85 3.85 -0.39 17.26
N THR A 86 4.30 -0.39 18.52
CA THR A 86 4.82 -1.58 19.19
C THR A 86 3.72 -2.58 19.51
N TRP A 87 2.63 -2.14 20.14
CA TRP A 87 1.55 -3.02 20.57
C TRP A 87 0.87 -3.71 19.38
N TYR A 88 0.61 -2.96 18.30
CA TYR A 88 -0.03 -3.51 17.12
C TYR A 88 0.96 -4.17 16.15
N ARG A 89 2.25 -4.19 16.49
CA ARG A 89 3.32 -4.88 15.76
C ARG A 89 3.40 -4.44 14.29
N TRP A 90 3.32 -3.14 14.03
CA TRP A 90 3.35 -2.58 12.66
C TRP A 90 4.61 -3.01 11.89
N MET A 91 5.73 -3.18 12.59
CA MET A 91 7.02 -3.62 12.04
C MET A 91 7.15 -5.13 11.86
N HIS A 92 6.10 -5.93 12.06
CA HIS A 92 6.21 -7.39 12.00
C HIS A 92 5.28 -8.04 10.98
N ARG A 93 4.22 -7.35 10.57
CA ARG A 93 3.23 -7.88 9.64
C ARG A 93 2.46 -6.77 8.96
N ASP A 94 2.04 -7.06 7.74
CA ASP A 94 1.09 -6.24 7.03
C ASP A 94 -0.26 -6.27 7.78
N SER A 95 -0.86 -5.10 8.00
CA SER A 95 -2.15 -5.02 8.67
C SER A 95 -2.87 -3.71 8.41
N CYS A 96 -4.20 -3.77 8.30
CA CYS A 96 -5.09 -2.63 8.21
C CYS A 96 -5.98 -2.57 9.45
N ARG A 97 -5.97 -1.46 10.17
CA ARG A 97 -6.75 -1.27 11.39
C ARG A 97 -7.23 0.17 11.52
N GLN A 98 -8.36 0.34 12.18
CA GLN A 98 -8.89 1.64 12.52
C GLN A 98 -8.34 2.09 13.88
N TYR A 99 -7.90 3.35 13.96
CA TYR A 99 -7.34 3.96 15.17
C TYR A 99 -8.07 5.27 15.45
N ARG A 100 -8.15 5.64 16.74
CA ARG A 100 -8.56 6.99 17.13
C ARG A 100 -7.43 7.96 16.84
N LYS A 101 -7.73 9.08 16.17
CA LYS A 101 -6.72 10.08 15.80
C LYS A 101 -5.96 10.60 17.03
N ARG A 102 -6.65 10.88 18.14
CA ARG A 102 -6.06 11.28 19.43
C ARG A 102 -4.98 10.35 19.99
N GLU A 103 -5.11 9.03 19.74
CA GLU A 103 -4.21 8.01 20.29
C GLU A 103 -3.04 7.76 19.33
N LEU A 104 -3.31 7.91 18.04
CA LEU A 104 -2.38 7.69 16.96
C LEU A 104 -1.39 8.86 16.80
N PHE A 105 -1.92 10.08 16.77
CA PHE A 105 -1.15 11.31 16.61
C PHE A 105 -0.82 11.91 17.97
N LYS A 106 0.44 12.31 18.17
CA LYS A 106 0.90 13.00 19.39
C LYS A 106 0.51 14.49 19.36
N LEU A 107 -0.79 14.78 19.31
CA LEU A 107 -1.32 16.15 19.19
C LEU A 107 -1.69 16.71 20.57
N PRO A 108 -1.54 18.04 20.78
CA PRO A 108 -2.16 18.73 21.91
C PRO A 108 -3.68 18.54 21.91
N THR A 109 -4.31 18.57 23.09
CA THR A 109 -5.75 18.36 23.25
C THR A 109 -6.60 19.30 22.37
N GLU A 110 -6.14 20.53 22.15
CA GLU A 110 -6.82 21.55 21.32
C GLU A 110 -6.85 21.21 19.81
N LEU A 111 -5.88 20.42 19.33
CA LEU A 111 -5.76 19.98 17.94
C LEU A 111 -6.19 18.52 17.77
N SER A 112 -6.48 17.83 18.87
CA SER A 112 -6.80 16.41 18.91
C SER A 112 -8.28 16.21 18.60
N ASP A 113 -8.54 15.40 17.58
CA ASP A 113 -9.87 14.97 17.17
C ASP A 113 -10.16 13.53 17.67
N GLU A 114 -11.37 13.27 18.15
CA GLU A 114 -11.86 11.96 18.58
C GLU A 114 -12.31 11.07 17.41
N SER A 115 -12.28 11.59 16.18
CA SER A 115 -12.59 10.80 14.99
C SER A 115 -11.57 9.68 14.72
N TYR A 116 -11.93 8.81 13.78
CA TYR A 116 -11.20 7.60 13.48
C TYR A 116 -10.51 7.69 12.11
N ILE A 117 -9.36 7.05 12.01
CA ILE A 117 -8.61 6.91 10.76
C ILE A 117 -8.20 5.44 10.57
N THR A 118 -8.38 4.93 9.36
CA THR A 118 -7.90 3.60 8.99
C THR A 118 -6.47 3.70 8.52
N VAL A 119 -5.59 2.89 9.10
CA VAL A 119 -4.17 2.80 8.75
C VAL A 119 -3.84 1.38 8.35
N CYS A 120 -3.32 1.24 7.13
CA CYS A 120 -2.68 0.06 6.61
C CYS A 120 -1.16 0.23 6.66
N THR A 121 -0.50 -0.80 7.19
CA THR A 121 0.95 -0.96 7.25
C THR A 121 1.33 -2.10 6.33
N CYS A 122 2.37 -1.92 5.51
CA CYS A 122 2.84 -2.98 4.63
C CYS A 122 4.34 -2.92 4.33
N TYR A 123 4.92 -4.07 4.02
CA TYR A 123 6.17 -4.15 3.28
C TYR A 123 5.90 -4.18 1.77
N ALA A 124 6.79 -3.55 0.99
CA ALA A 124 6.66 -3.42 -0.46
C ALA A 124 5.28 -2.85 -0.89
N ASP A 125 4.55 -3.55 -1.75
CA ASP A 125 3.33 -3.04 -2.41
C ASP A 125 2.00 -3.43 -1.71
N TYR A 126 2.01 -4.18 -0.61
CA TYR A 126 0.80 -4.89 -0.13
C TYR A 126 -0.13 -4.08 0.80
N CYS A 127 -0.04 -2.76 0.74
CA CYS A 127 -1.06 -1.80 1.19
C CYS A 127 -1.59 -0.97 0.02
N ASN A 128 -1.02 -1.15 -1.19
CA ASN A 128 -1.54 -0.55 -2.39
C ASN A 128 -2.79 -1.25 -2.91
N GLY A 129 -3.17 -2.41 -2.38
CA GLY A 129 -4.34 -3.21 -2.82
C GLY A 129 -3.98 -4.44 -3.66
N ARG A 130 -2.68 -4.67 -3.90
CA ARG A 130 -2.17 -5.97 -4.32
C ARG A 130 -2.25 -6.91 -3.11
N SER A 131 -2.81 -8.10 -3.29
CA SER A 131 -2.76 -9.18 -2.30
C SER A 131 -1.53 -10.04 -2.56
N SER A 132 -0.86 -10.53 -1.51
CA SER A 132 0.25 -11.48 -1.65
C SER A 132 -0.17 -12.73 -2.43
N ALA A 133 -1.44 -13.12 -2.34
CA ALA A 133 -2.05 -14.21 -3.12
C ALA A 133 -1.99 -13.98 -4.64
N ALA A 134 -2.17 -12.74 -5.13
CA ALA A 134 -2.13 -12.44 -6.56
C ALA A 134 -0.70 -12.59 -7.13
N THR A 135 0.32 -12.33 -6.32
CA THR A 135 1.72 -12.53 -6.68
C THR A 135 2.12 -14.01 -6.68
N ILE A 136 1.53 -14.81 -5.78
CA ILE A 136 1.71 -16.27 -5.76
C ILE A 136 1.09 -16.91 -7.02
N GLU A 137 -0.11 -16.50 -7.42
CA GLU A 137 -0.78 -16.97 -8.64
C GLU A 137 0.08 -16.72 -9.90
N GLN A 138 0.67 -15.53 -10.03
CA GLN A 138 1.59 -15.21 -11.12
C GLN A 138 2.89 -16.03 -11.07
N GLY A 139 3.45 -16.24 -9.87
CA GLY A 139 4.64 -17.07 -9.69
C GLY A 139 4.43 -18.54 -10.06
N ILE A 140 3.25 -19.10 -9.76
CA ILE A 140 2.89 -20.49 -10.10
C ILE A 140 2.74 -20.66 -11.62
N LEU A 141 2.05 -19.73 -12.30
CA LEU A 141 1.93 -19.74 -13.75
C LEU A 141 3.30 -19.64 -14.45
N GLN A 142 4.17 -18.78 -13.95
CA GLN A 142 5.50 -18.57 -14.50
C GLN A 142 6.42 -19.78 -14.28
N CYS A 143 6.40 -20.41 -13.10
CA CYS A 143 7.09 -21.68 -12.86
C CYS A 143 6.57 -22.82 -13.75
N SER A 144 5.26 -22.91 -13.92
CA SER A 144 4.63 -23.96 -14.74
C SER A 144 5.06 -23.84 -16.20
N PHE A 145 5.11 -22.62 -16.75
CA PHE A 145 5.58 -22.37 -18.11
C PHE A 145 7.07 -22.72 -18.31
N PHE A 146 7.92 -22.37 -17.34
CA PHE A 146 9.35 -22.72 -17.38
C PHE A 146 9.58 -24.24 -17.35
N LEU A 147 8.84 -24.98 -16.54
CA LEU A 147 8.95 -26.44 -16.48
C LEU A 147 8.53 -27.10 -17.80
N VAL A 148 7.45 -26.63 -18.44
CA VAL A 148 6.99 -27.14 -19.74
C VAL A 148 8.03 -26.87 -20.84
N LEU A 149 8.63 -25.68 -20.86
CA LEU A 149 9.71 -25.34 -21.80
C LEU A 149 10.96 -26.19 -21.61
N LEU A 150 11.33 -26.46 -20.35
CA LEU A 150 12.50 -27.26 -20.03
C LEU A 150 12.28 -28.72 -20.42
N TYR A 151 11.07 -29.25 -20.21
CA TYR A 151 10.69 -30.59 -20.62
C TYR A 151 10.66 -30.76 -22.14
N SER A 152 10.12 -29.78 -22.88
CA SER A 152 10.10 -29.83 -24.35
C SER A 152 11.49 -29.74 -24.96
N LEU A 153 12.40 -28.95 -24.39
CA LEU A 153 13.82 -28.91 -24.79
C LEU A 153 14.51 -30.26 -24.55
N ILE A 154 14.32 -30.90 -23.39
CA ILE A 154 14.90 -32.22 -23.11
C ILE A 154 14.43 -33.28 -24.12
N ILE A 155 13.14 -33.26 -24.47
CA ILE A 155 12.58 -34.17 -25.47
C ILE A 155 13.20 -33.90 -26.85
N LEU A 156 13.30 -32.64 -27.27
CA LEU A 156 13.93 -32.24 -28.55
C LEU A 156 15.40 -32.67 -28.64
N PHE A 157 16.19 -32.47 -27.58
CA PHE A 157 17.58 -32.94 -27.50
C PHE A 157 17.70 -34.46 -27.57
N SER A 158 16.77 -35.18 -26.93
CA SER A 158 16.73 -36.65 -26.96
C SER A 158 16.41 -37.18 -28.35
N ILE A 159 15.44 -36.56 -29.04
CA ILE A 159 15.08 -36.91 -30.42
C ILE A 159 16.24 -36.61 -31.37
N GLN A 160 16.88 -35.44 -31.28
CA GLN A 160 18.04 -35.11 -32.11
C GLN A 160 19.22 -36.08 -31.92
N ARG A 161 19.46 -36.56 -30.69
CA ARG A 161 20.47 -37.59 -30.43
C ARG A 161 20.13 -38.94 -31.05
N ILE A 162 18.87 -39.37 -31.02
CA ILE A 162 18.42 -40.63 -31.63
C ILE A 162 18.54 -40.55 -33.16
N SER A 163 18.18 -39.42 -33.76
CA SER A 163 18.31 -39.18 -35.20
C SER A 163 19.77 -39.19 -35.67
N PHE A 164 20.71 -38.74 -34.85
CA PHE A 164 22.16 -38.78 -35.17
C PHE A 164 22.80 -40.16 -35.00
N LEU A 165 22.17 -41.09 -34.25
CA LEU A 165 22.69 -42.45 -34.05
C LEU A 165 22.20 -43.45 -35.13
N SER A 166 21.26 -43.05 -35.98
CA SER A 166 20.62 -43.89 -37.01
C SER A 166 21.15 -43.67 -38.42
N ILE A 167 22.29 -42.98 -38.58
CA ILE A 167 23.05 -42.75 -39.82
C ILE A 167 24.44 -43.33 -39.63
#